data_AF-A0A3P1T667-F1
#
_entry.id   AF-A0A3P1T667-F1
#
_cell.length_a   1.000
_cell.length_b   1.000
_cell.length_c   1.000
_cell.angle_alpha   90.00
_cell.angle_beta   90.00
_cell.angle_gamma   90.00
#
_symmetry.space_group_name_H-M   'P 1'
#
loop_
_entity.id
_entity.type
_entity.pdbx_description
1 polymer ?
#
loop_
_entity_poly.entity_id
_entity_poly.type
_entity_poly.pdbx_seq_one_letter_code
_entity_poly.pdbx_strand_id
1 'polypeptide(L)'
;MTLRIGMIGPGGMGQAHIHRIHSVIAGGRVVAVADLNADNAVKVAGMIDGQAFGSSAELIASPDVDAVMICSHGPAHEADVIAAIEAGKYVFCEKPLAPTADACQRIMAAEQHAGKRLVTVGFMRRFDPSYQEMKALYDAGEIGEALMVHNAHRNPTVPESYTWDMAINDTAIHEIDTMRWLLGEEFTRVRVDKPKRTSHRFPHLQDPLILILETTSGVRVDDEVFVNCQYGYDIQCELVGETGAVRLGDQELVQRADLQGRRNRLTMDHNQRFGTAFVREVQEWITAVAKDRHTGSSSWDGYAAAAVCDAGVQALEVDGWVDVEMLPKPEFYA
;
A
#
# COMPACT_ATOMS: atom_id res chain seq x y z
N MET A 1 10.94 26.15 2.03
CA MET A 1 10.29 26.07 3.35
C MET A 1 10.20 24.60 3.74
N THR A 2 10.28 24.27 5.03
CA THR A 2 10.09 22.90 5.51
C THR A 2 8.61 22.65 5.71
N LEU A 3 8.07 21.57 5.13
CA LEU A 3 6.67 21.17 5.29
C LEU A 3 6.44 20.64 6.71
N ARG A 4 5.50 21.24 7.45
CA ARG A 4 5.14 20.85 8.81
C ARG A 4 4.06 19.78 8.77
N ILE A 5 4.42 18.56 9.18
CA ILE A 5 3.57 17.39 9.06
C ILE A 5 2.96 17.05 10.43
N GLY A 6 1.65 16.81 10.46
CA GLY A 6 0.96 16.22 11.60
C GLY A 6 0.80 14.72 11.40
N MET A 7 1.22 13.90 12.38
CA MET A 7 1.15 12.44 12.33
C MET A 7 -0.04 11.93 13.15
N ILE A 8 -0.97 11.23 12.52
CA ILE A 8 -2.13 10.62 13.19
C ILE A 8 -1.90 9.11 13.26
N GLY A 9 -1.89 8.55 14.47
CA GLY A 9 -1.57 7.13 14.72
C GLY A 9 -0.08 6.79 14.62
N PRO A 10 0.80 7.35 15.49
CA PRO A 10 2.21 6.99 15.54
C PRO A 10 2.46 5.60 16.18
N GLY A 11 1.85 4.55 15.63
CA GLY A 11 2.18 3.15 15.89
C GLY A 11 3.49 2.73 15.23
N GLY A 12 3.66 1.44 14.93
CA GLY A 12 4.88 0.92 14.30
C GLY A 12 5.21 1.61 12.97
N MET A 13 4.22 1.73 12.07
CA MET A 13 4.42 2.37 10.77
C MET A 13 4.60 3.89 10.89
N GLY A 14 3.76 4.56 11.70
CA GLY A 14 3.88 6.00 11.93
C GLY A 14 5.24 6.40 12.52
N GLN A 15 5.79 5.60 13.45
CA GLN A 15 7.14 5.83 13.97
C GLN A 15 8.24 5.56 12.93
N ALA A 16 8.06 4.55 12.07
CA ALA A 16 8.98 4.30 10.96
C ALA A 16 9.00 5.48 9.97
N HIS A 17 7.85 6.06 9.65
CA HIS A 17 7.75 7.28 8.83
C HIS A 17 8.34 8.50 9.53
N ILE A 18 8.08 8.72 10.82
CA ILE A 18 8.73 9.79 11.60
C ILE A 18 10.25 9.66 11.47
N HIS A 19 10.80 8.46 11.68
CA HIS A 19 12.23 8.21 11.58
C HIS A 19 12.77 8.53 10.18
N ARG A 20 12.12 8.06 9.11
CA ARG A 20 12.51 8.36 7.72
C ARG A 20 12.48 9.86 7.43
N ILE A 21 11.41 10.55 7.83
CA ILE A 21 11.24 12.00 7.65
C ILE A 21 12.35 12.78 8.36
N HIS A 22 12.73 12.37 9.56
CA HIS A 22 13.71 13.11 10.38
C HIS A 22 15.16 12.76 10.07
N SER A 23 15.44 11.54 9.57
CA SER A 23 16.81 11.04 9.41
C SER A 23 17.29 10.91 7.97
N VAL A 24 16.39 10.79 6.99
CA VAL A 24 16.76 10.47 5.60
C VAL A 24 16.16 11.46 4.59
N ILE A 25 14.91 11.85 4.78
CA ILE A 25 14.14 12.63 3.81
C ILE A 25 14.34 14.12 4.04
N ALA A 26 14.42 14.89 2.94
CA ALA A 26 14.58 16.33 2.98
C ALA A 26 13.25 17.07 2.82
N GLY A 27 13.15 18.23 3.46
CA GLY A 27 12.07 19.20 3.20
C GLY A 27 10.79 19.00 4.01
N GLY A 28 10.72 18.00 4.90
CA GLY A 28 9.60 17.78 5.82
C GLY A 28 10.05 17.67 7.27
N ARG A 29 9.15 17.99 8.20
CA ARG A 29 9.33 17.74 9.64
C ARG A 29 7.99 17.40 10.27
N VAL A 30 7.93 16.28 10.99
CA VAL A 30 6.78 16.00 11.87
C VAL A 30 6.83 16.96 13.05
N VAL A 31 5.79 17.77 13.24
CA VAL A 31 5.69 18.81 14.29
C VAL A 31 4.59 18.52 15.31
N ALA A 32 3.67 17.63 14.97
CA ALA A 32 2.51 17.30 15.79
C ALA A 32 2.17 15.82 15.68
N VAL A 33 1.63 15.24 16.75
CA VAL A 33 1.14 13.86 16.78
C VAL A 33 -0.23 13.78 17.47
N ALA A 34 -1.08 12.87 17.01
CA ALA A 34 -2.31 12.48 17.68
C ALA A 34 -2.41 10.95 17.69
N ASP A 35 -2.84 10.37 18.81
CA ASP A 35 -3.05 8.93 18.97
C ASP A 35 -4.22 8.69 19.93
N LEU A 36 -4.97 7.60 19.73
CA LEU A 36 -6.00 7.17 20.69
C LEU A 36 -5.37 6.81 22.05
N ASN A 37 -4.13 6.33 22.04
CA ASN A 37 -3.32 6.14 23.22
C ASN A 37 -2.56 7.45 23.55
N ALA A 38 -3.12 8.24 24.47
CA ALA A 38 -2.55 9.51 24.90
C ALA A 38 -1.09 9.39 25.39
N ASP A 39 -0.74 8.30 26.09
CA ASP A 39 0.62 8.06 26.55
C ASP A 39 1.59 7.87 25.37
N ASN A 40 1.14 7.19 24.30
CA ASN A 40 1.92 7.06 23.07
C ASN A 40 2.09 8.41 22.37
N ALA A 41 1.01 9.21 22.26
CA ALA A 41 1.09 10.55 21.67
C ALA A 41 2.09 11.44 22.40
N VAL A 42 2.02 11.53 23.73
CA VAL A 42 2.96 12.32 24.56
C VAL A 42 4.39 11.82 24.40
N LYS A 43 4.59 10.50 24.45
CA LYS A 43 5.91 9.88 24.32
C LYS A 43 6.54 10.21 22.96
N VAL A 44 5.80 10.01 21.86
CA VAL A 44 6.31 10.25 20.50
C VAL A 44 6.54 11.74 20.26
N ALA A 45 5.61 12.62 20.71
CA ALA A 45 5.78 14.07 20.64
C ALA A 45 7.09 14.52 21.30
N GLY A 46 7.41 13.97 22.48
CA GLY A 46 8.66 14.25 23.18
C GLY A 46 9.92 13.81 22.43
N MET A 47 9.86 12.71 21.65
CA MET A 47 11.01 12.26 20.84
C MET A 47 11.31 13.20 19.67
N ILE A 48 10.28 13.87 19.14
CA ILE A 48 10.39 14.71 17.94
C ILE A 48 10.46 16.22 18.26
N ASP A 49 10.43 16.58 19.55
CA ASP A 49 10.27 17.97 20.01
C ASP A 49 9.05 18.64 19.35
N GLY A 50 7.91 17.94 19.41
CA GLY A 50 6.65 18.32 18.78
C GLY A 50 5.49 18.38 19.77
N GLN A 51 4.29 18.65 19.26
CA GLN A 51 3.08 18.79 20.06
C GLN A 51 2.22 17.52 20.03
N ALA A 52 1.83 17.02 21.20
CA ALA A 52 0.77 16.02 21.31
C ALA A 52 -0.60 16.70 21.34
N PHE A 53 -1.53 16.22 20.51
CA PHE A 53 -2.92 16.63 20.49
C PHE A 53 -3.82 15.56 21.12
N GLY A 54 -4.96 15.99 21.69
CA GLY A 54 -5.92 15.08 22.31
C GLY A 54 -6.77 14.31 21.29
N SER A 55 -6.83 14.79 20.04
CA SER A 55 -7.52 14.12 18.94
C SER A 55 -6.89 14.45 17.59
N SER A 56 -7.20 13.62 16.58
CA SER A 56 -6.84 13.90 15.17
C SER A 56 -7.49 15.20 14.68
N ALA A 57 -8.74 15.48 15.06
CA ALA A 57 -9.45 16.69 14.70
C ALA A 57 -8.74 17.97 15.16
N GLU A 58 -8.23 18.01 16.40
CA GLU A 58 -7.47 19.17 16.90
C GLU A 58 -6.16 19.36 16.14
N LEU A 59 -5.45 18.27 15.83
CA LEU A 59 -4.22 18.30 15.03
C LEU A 59 -4.50 18.78 13.60
N ILE A 60 -5.57 18.29 12.98
CA ILE A 60 -6.02 18.70 11.64
C ILE A 60 -6.42 20.19 11.64
N ALA A 61 -7.03 20.71 12.70
CA ALA A 61 -7.41 22.12 12.78
C ALA A 61 -6.21 23.07 13.05
N SER A 62 -5.06 22.54 13.49
CA SER A 62 -3.92 23.37 13.89
C SER A 62 -3.35 24.20 12.72
N PRO A 63 -3.16 25.52 12.88
CA PRO A 63 -2.48 26.34 11.86
C PRO A 63 -0.97 26.02 11.77
N ASP A 64 -0.44 25.23 12.71
CA ASP A 64 0.97 24.82 12.72
C ASP A 64 1.26 23.56 11.90
N VAL A 65 0.23 22.96 11.32
CA VAL A 65 0.32 21.76 10.49
C VAL A 65 -0.08 22.09 9.07
N ASP A 66 0.82 21.87 8.11
CA ASP A 66 0.60 22.14 6.68
C ASP A 66 -0.03 20.94 5.95
N ALA A 67 0.32 19.72 6.38
CA ALA A 67 -0.16 18.47 5.81
C ALA A 67 -0.25 17.38 6.90
N VAL A 68 -1.05 16.34 6.67
CA VAL A 68 -1.21 15.24 7.61
C VAL A 68 -0.77 13.91 7.02
N MET A 69 -0.23 13.04 7.87
CA MET A 69 0.08 11.66 7.56
C MET A 69 -0.72 10.77 8.51
N ILE A 70 -1.57 9.91 7.94
CA ILE A 70 -2.51 9.06 8.67
C ILE A 70 -1.97 7.62 8.61
N CYS A 71 -1.57 7.12 9.77
CA CYS A 71 -1.00 5.80 10.01
C CYS A 71 -1.75 5.06 11.14
N SER A 72 -2.99 5.47 11.41
CA SER A 72 -3.84 4.90 12.45
C SER A 72 -4.36 3.52 12.03
N HIS A 73 -5.29 2.95 12.78
CA HIS A 73 -5.90 1.67 12.40
C HIS A 73 -6.80 1.89 11.17
N GLY A 74 -6.69 1.05 10.14
CA GLY A 74 -7.34 1.23 8.83
C GLY A 74 -8.81 1.70 8.84
N PRO A 75 -9.70 1.11 9.65
CA PRO A 75 -11.09 1.56 9.79
C PRO A 75 -11.26 3.03 10.24
N ALA A 76 -10.27 3.63 10.90
CA ALA A 76 -10.29 5.02 11.34
C ALA A 76 -9.84 6.01 10.25
N HIS A 77 -9.24 5.54 9.15
CA HIS A 77 -8.70 6.42 8.11
C HIS A 77 -9.76 7.32 7.48
N GLU A 78 -10.96 6.78 7.19
CA GLU A 78 -12.00 7.51 6.46
C GLU A 78 -12.34 8.87 7.09
N ALA A 79 -12.61 8.88 8.39
CA ALA A 79 -13.01 10.10 9.09
C ALA A 79 -11.88 11.15 9.12
N ASP A 80 -10.64 10.70 9.36
CA ASP A 80 -9.48 11.58 9.42
C ASP A 80 -9.11 12.14 8.04
N VAL A 81 -9.23 11.33 6.98
CA VAL A 81 -9.00 11.75 5.58
C VAL A 81 -10.03 12.81 5.18
N ILE A 82 -11.32 12.57 5.42
CA ILE A 82 -12.39 13.54 5.09
C ILE A 82 -12.17 14.85 5.85
N ALA A 83 -11.90 14.79 7.16
CA ALA A 83 -11.66 15.99 7.96
C ALA A 83 -10.45 16.79 7.47
N ALA A 84 -9.39 16.12 7.01
CA ALA A 84 -8.21 16.79 6.46
C ALA A 84 -8.47 17.42 5.08
N ILE A 85 -9.27 16.77 4.22
CA ILE A 85 -9.74 17.35 2.95
C ILE A 85 -10.56 18.62 3.22
N GLU A 86 -11.52 18.56 4.15
CA GLU A 86 -12.37 19.70 4.53
C GLU A 86 -11.56 20.87 5.11
N ALA A 87 -10.46 20.55 5.81
CA ALA A 87 -9.49 21.54 6.29
C ALA A 87 -8.56 22.08 5.19
N GLY A 88 -8.64 21.58 3.95
CA GLY A 88 -7.81 21.97 2.82
C GLY A 88 -6.35 21.50 2.94
N LYS A 89 -6.09 20.46 3.73
CA LYS A 89 -4.74 19.93 3.98
C LYS A 89 -4.43 18.76 3.07
N TYR A 90 -3.19 18.67 2.61
CA TYR A 90 -2.71 17.47 1.95
C TYR A 90 -2.64 16.30 2.93
N VAL A 91 -2.96 15.12 2.43
CA VAL A 91 -3.05 13.87 3.19
C VAL A 91 -2.14 12.82 2.54
N PHE A 92 -1.27 12.23 3.34
CA PHE A 92 -0.71 10.91 3.03
C PHE A 92 -1.42 9.88 3.91
N CYS A 93 -2.20 9.00 3.31
CA CYS A 93 -2.93 7.96 4.02
C CYS A 93 -2.24 6.62 3.79
N GLU A 94 -1.81 5.96 4.86
CA GLU A 94 -1.40 4.56 4.77
C GLU A 94 -2.54 3.68 4.23
N LYS A 95 -2.18 2.55 3.64
CA LYS A 95 -3.16 1.57 3.16
C LYS A 95 -3.89 0.92 4.35
N PRO A 96 -5.15 0.51 4.16
CA PRO A 96 -6.04 0.85 3.05
C PRO A 96 -6.52 2.31 3.16
N LEU A 97 -6.97 2.92 2.04
CA LEU A 97 -7.57 4.26 2.10
C LEU A 97 -8.80 4.29 3.03
N ALA A 98 -9.62 3.25 2.95
CA ALA A 98 -10.76 3.01 3.82
C ALA A 98 -11.08 1.49 3.82
N PRO A 99 -11.87 0.97 4.78
CA PRO A 99 -12.09 -0.47 4.89
C PRO A 99 -12.98 -1.07 3.80
N THR A 100 -13.73 -0.26 3.05
CA THR A 100 -14.63 -0.73 1.98
C THR A 100 -14.62 0.24 0.79
N ALA A 101 -15.03 -0.23 -0.39
CA ALA A 101 -15.15 0.61 -1.58
C ALA A 101 -16.16 1.76 -1.38
N ASP A 102 -17.26 1.51 -0.68
CA ASP A 102 -18.25 2.54 -0.33
C ASP A 102 -17.67 3.66 0.56
N ALA A 103 -16.76 3.30 1.47
CA ALA A 103 -16.05 4.29 2.27
C ALA A 103 -15.07 5.12 1.43
N CYS A 104 -14.35 4.48 0.52
CA CYS A 104 -13.50 5.20 -0.44
C CYS A 104 -14.31 6.14 -1.35
N GLN A 105 -15.54 5.79 -1.74
CA GLN A 105 -16.43 6.69 -2.50
C GLN A 105 -16.76 7.97 -1.74
N ARG A 106 -16.98 7.89 -0.42
CA ARG A 106 -17.25 9.09 0.41
C ARG A 106 -16.03 10.01 0.49
N ILE A 107 -14.83 9.44 0.58
CA ILE A 107 -13.57 10.20 0.49
C ILE A 107 -13.44 10.88 -0.87
N MET A 108 -13.65 10.14 -1.97
CA MET A 108 -13.58 10.71 -3.32
C MET A 108 -14.61 11.83 -3.53
N ALA A 109 -15.81 11.70 -2.95
CA ALA A 109 -16.83 12.75 -3.02
C ALA A 109 -16.39 14.02 -2.29
N ALA A 110 -15.77 13.89 -1.10
CA ALA A 110 -15.22 15.03 -0.35
C ALA A 110 -14.09 15.71 -1.14
N GLU A 111 -13.17 14.94 -1.73
CA GLU A 111 -12.04 15.48 -2.49
C GLU A 111 -12.49 16.20 -3.78
N GLN A 112 -13.47 15.62 -4.50
CA GLN A 112 -14.09 16.27 -5.65
C GLN A 112 -14.83 17.55 -5.26
N HIS A 113 -15.52 17.56 -4.12
CA HIS A 113 -16.17 18.76 -3.60
C HIS A 113 -15.17 19.87 -3.25
N ALA A 114 -14.02 19.51 -2.68
CA ALA A 114 -12.91 20.44 -2.43
C ALA A 114 -12.27 20.97 -3.73
N GLY A 115 -12.49 20.31 -4.87
CA GLY A 115 -12.01 20.74 -6.18
C GLY A 115 -10.50 20.60 -6.37
N LYS A 116 -9.83 19.81 -5.52
CA LYS A 116 -8.37 19.66 -5.53
C LYS A 116 -7.95 18.28 -5.03
N ARG A 117 -7.02 17.64 -5.75
CA ARG A 117 -6.40 16.38 -5.31
C ARG A 117 -5.50 16.66 -4.12
N LEU A 118 -5.88 16.16 -2.95
CA LEU A 118 -5.21 16.34 -1.66
C LEU A 118 -4.71 15.01 -1.08
N VAL A 119 -5.27 13.87 -1.51
CA VAL A 119 -5.04 12.57 -0.90
C VAL A 119 -4.10 11.72 -1.72
N THR A 120 -3.00 11.31 -1.09
CA THR A 120 -2.08 10.29 -1.60
C THR A 120 -2.21 9.03 -0.75
N VAL A 121 -2.37 7.86 -1.37
CA VAL A 121 -2.42 6.56 -0.67
C VAL A 121 -1.02 5.91 -0.65
N GLY A 122 -0.66 5.27 0.46
CA GLY A 122 0.64 4.64 0.73
C GLY A 122 0.88 3.33 -0.01
N PHE A 123 0.67 3.29 -1.33
CA PHE A 123 1.01 2.13 -2.16
C PHE A 123 2.47 2.18 -2.64
N MET A 124 3.38 1.95 -1.68
CA MET A 124 4.81 2.13 -1.85
C MET A 124 5.45 1.31 -2.98
N ARG A 125 4.85 0.19 -3.39
CA ARG A 125 5.43 -0.68 -4.44
C ARG A 125 5.61 0.00 -5.79
N ARG A 126 4.78 1.00 -6.12
CA ARG A 126 4.96 1.84 -7.32
C ARG A 126 6.28 2.63 -7.33
N PHE A 127 6.92 2.76 -6.16
CA PHE A 127 8.19 3.47 -5.96
C PHE A 127 9.38 2.54 -5.76
N ASP A 128 9.16 1.22 -5.76
CA ASP A 128 10.24 0.24 -5.78
C ASP A 128 10.99 0.31 -7.13
N PRO A 129 12.33 0.43 -7.13
CA PRO A 129 13.11 0.55 -8.36
C PRO A 129 12.86 -0.57 -9.36
N SER A 130 12.63 -1.81 -8.89
CA SER A 130 12.49 -2.98 -9.75
C SER A 130 11.13 -2.99 -10.43
N TYR A 131 10.07 -2.59 -9.71
CA TYR A 131 8.74 -2.40 -10.32
C TYR A 131 8.73 -1.22 -11.30
N GLN A 132 9.45 -0.13 -11.02
CA GLN A 132 9.58 0.99 -11.97
C GLN A 132 10.33 0.60 -13.25
N GLU A 133 11.39 -0.20 -13.13
CA GLU A 133 12.11 -0.73 -14.30
C GLU A 133 11.24 -1.70 -15.10
N MET A 134 10.54 -2.61 -14.43
CA MET A 134 9.59 -3.52 -15.08
C MET A 134 8.51 -2.74 -15.85
N LYS A 135 7.92 -1.72 -15.23
CA LYS A 135 6.93 -0.87 -15.91
C LYS A 135 7.53 -0.13 -17.09
N ALA A 136 8.75 0.42 -16.96
CA ALA A 136 9.40 1.13 -18.06
C ALA A 136 9.65 0.24 -19.28
N LEU A 137 10.08 -1.02 -19.06
CA LEU A 137 10.28 -2.00 -20.14
C LEU A 137 8.96 -2.38 -20.82
N TYR A 138 7.88 -2.53 -20.03
CA TYR A 138 6.55 -2.81 -20.55
C TYR A 138 6.00 -1.62 -21.35
N ASP A 139 6.03 -0.41 -20.79
CA ASP A 139 5.55 0.82 -21.45
C ASP A 139 6.37 1.14 -22.73
N ALA A 140 7.62 0.67 -22.82
CA ALA A 140 8.46 0.77 -24.01
C ALA A 140 8.14 -0.28 -25.10
N GLY A 141 7.25 -1.24 -24.81
CA GLY A 141 6.83 -2.30 -25.74
C GLY A 141 7.87 -3.40 -25.93
N GLU A 142 8.86 -3.55 -25.03
CA GLU A 142 9.97 -4.50 -25.21
C GLU A 142 9.53 -5.98 -25.15
N ILE A 143 8.35 -6.27 -24.61
CA ILE A 143 7.79 -7.62 -24.47
C ILE A 143 6.45 -7.83 -25.21
N GLY A 144 5.99 -6.86 -26.00
CA GLY A 144 4.66 -6.89 -26.63
C GLY A 144 3.52 -6.64 -25.65
N GLU A 145 2.29 -7.02 -26.02
CA GLU A 145 1.11 -6.89 -25.13
C GLU A 145 1.22 -7.82 -23.92
N ALA A 146 0.75 -7.36 -22.76
CA ALA A 146 0.67 -8.21 -21.57
C ALA A 146 -0.35 -9.34 -21.76
N LEU A 147 -0.02 -10.55 -21.32
CA LEU A 147 -0.90 -11.71 -21.37
C LEU A 147 -1.19 -12.27 -19.97
N MET A 148 -0.14 -12.38 -19.16
CA MET A 148 -0.23 -12.94 -17.81
C MET A 148 0.73 -12.25 -16.84
N VAL A 149 0.39 -12.25 -15.55
CA VAL A 149 1.31 -11.89 -14.48
C VAL A 149 1.27 -12.92 -13.37
N HIS A 150 2.44 -13.42 -12.98
CA HIS A 150 2.62 -14.37 -11.88
C HIS A 150 3.22 -13.65 -10.68
N ASN A 151 2.50 -13.59 -9.56
CA ASN A 151 2.96 -12.98 -8.32
C ASN A 151 3.08 -14.01 -7.20
N ALA A 152 3.99 -13.72 -6.27
CA ALA A 152 3.99 -14.37 -4.97
C ALA A 152 4.29 -13.35 -3.87
N HIS A 153 3.38 -13.28 -2.89
CA HIS A 153 3.54 -12.53 -1.66
C HIS A 153 3.70 -13.50 -0.49
N ARG A 154 4.94 -13.63 -0.01
CA ARG A 154 5.25 -14.57 1.06
C ARG A 154 5.80 -13.88 2.27
N ASN A 155 5.34 -14.30 3.44
CA ASN A 155 5.74 -13.73 4.71
C ASN A 155 6.13 -14.85 5.71
N PRO A 156 7.13 -14.64 6.58
CA PRO A 156 7.61 -15.69 7.46
C PRO A 156 6.53 -16.23 8.41
N THR A 157 5.80 -15.33 9.07
CA THR A 157 4.77 -15.62 10.07
C THR A 157 3.90 -14.39 10.32
N VAL A 158 2.65 -14.60 10.71
CA VAL A 158 1.69 -13.55 11.08
C VAL A 158 1.33 -13.63 12.57
N PRO A 159 0.80 -12.56 13.19
CA PRO A 159 0.24 -12.66 14.55
C PRO A 159 -1.05 -13.49 14.56
N GLU A 160 -1.44 -14.01 15.73
CA GLU A 160 -2.67 -14.81 15.89
C GLU A 160 -3.94 -14.02 15.54
N SER A 161 -3.90 -12.70 15.70
CA SER A 161 -4.99 -11.80 15.30
C SER A 161 -5.19 -11.72 13.78
N TYR A 162 -4.26 -12.26 12.98
CA TYR A 162 -4.37 -12.25 11.52
C TYR A 162 -5.44 -13.22 11.05
N THR A 163 -6.40 -12.71 10.29
CA THR A 163 -7.54 -13.46 9.75
C THR A 163 -7.41 -13.66 8.25
N TRP A 164 -8.24 -14.54 7.69
CA TRP A 164 -8.22 -14.87 6.27
C TRP A 164 -8.58 -13.70 5.33
N ASP A 165 -9.46 -12.78 5.74
CA ASP A 165 -9.80 -11.58 4.98
C ASP A 165 -8.61 -10.61 4.92
N MET A 166 -7.76 -10.58 5.95
CA MET A 166 -6.52 -9.81 5.95
C MET A 166 -5.52 -10.31 4.89
N ALA A 167 -5.59 -11.59 4.48
CA ALA A 167 -4.80 -12.07 3.34
C ALA A 167 -5.09 -11.27 2.05
N ILE A 168 -6.29 -10.72 1.94
CA ILE A 168 -6.69 -9.87 0.82
C ILE A 168 -6.49 -8.40 1.17
N ASN A 169 -7.10 -7.96 2.27
CA ASN A 169 -7.18 -6.54 2.65
C ASN A 169 -5.84 -5.95 3.13
N ASP A 170 -4.97 -6.78 3.71
CA ASP A 170 -3.69 -6.33 4.27
C ASP A 170 -2.46 -6.80 3.50
N THR A 171 -2.57 -7.90 2.75
CA THR A 171 -1.46 -8.51 2.02
C THR A 171 -1.63 -8.35 0.50
N ALA A 172 -2.62 -9.00 -0.12
CA ALA A 172 -2.81 -8.97 -1.57
C ALA A 172 -3.17 -7.59 -2.13
N ILE A 173 -3.68 -6.67 -1.29
CA ILE A 173 -3.96 -5.29 -1.68
C ILE A 173 -2.76 -4.60 -2.34
N HIS A 174 -1.54 -4.98 -1.96
CA HIS A 174 -0.33 -4.44 -2.57
C HIS A 174 -0.16 -4.92 -4.02
N GLU A 175 -0.35 -6.21 -4.29
CA GLU A 175 -0.37 -6.77 -5.64
C GLU A 175 -1.54 -6.20 -6.46
N ILE A 176 -2.74 -6.14 -5.88
CA ILE A 176 -3.94 -5.56 -6.51
C ILE A 176 -3.63 -4.14 -7.02
N ASP A 177 -3.09 -3.27 -6.17
CA ASP A 177 -2.72 -1.91 -6.58
C ASP A 177 -1.61 -1.91 -7.63
N THR A 178 -0.53 -2.65 -7.38
CA THR A 178 0.68 -2.63 -8.22
C THR A 178 0.37 -3.13 -9.62
N MET A 179 -0.46 -4.17 -9.75
CA MET A 179 -0.79 -4.77 -11.04
C MET A 179 -1.71 -3.86 -11.87
N ARG A 180 -2.67 -3.18 -11.24
CA ARG A 180 -3.47 -2.14 -11.91
C ARG A 180 -2.59 -1.03 -12.48
N TRP A 181 -1.63 -0.55 -11.67
CA TRP A 181 -0.69 0.48 -12.10
C TRP A 181 0.29 0.00 -13.20
N LEU A 182 0.80 -1.22 -13.06
CA LEU A 182 1.74 -1.82 -13.99
C LEU A 182 1.09 -1.97 -15.37
N LEU A 183 -0.08 -2.62 -15.41
CA LEU A 183 -0.81 -2.94 -16.64
C LEU A 183 -1.54 -1.73 -17.23
N GLY A 184 -1.83 -0.70 -16.41
CA GLY A 184 -2.56 0.49 -16.85
C GLY A 184 -4.05 0.26 -17.08
N GLU A 185 -4.61 -0.81 -16.49
CA GLU A 185 -6.01 -1.20 -16.64
C GLU A 185 -6.57 -1.80 -15.34
N GLU A 186 -7.88 -2.06 -15.35
CA GLU A 186 -8.66 -2.41 -14.17
C GLU A 186 -9.02 -3.90 -14.13
N PHE A 187 -9.18 -4.46 -12.93
CA PHE A 187 -9.69 -5.83 -12.75
C PHE A 187 -11.22 -5.88 -12.88
N THR A 188 -11.73 -6.90 -13.58
CA THR A 188 -13.16 -7.09 -13.84
C THR A 188 -13.77 -8.23 -13.02
N ARG A 189 -12.95 -9.19 -12.57
CA ARG A 189 -13.37 -10.32 -11.73
C ARG A 189 -12.20 -10.96 -11.01
N VAL A 190 -12.50 -11.60 -9.89
CA VAL A 190 -11.55 -12.30 -9.03
C VAL A 190 -12.11 -13.66 -8.60
N ARG A 191 -11.24 -14.65 -8.44
CA ARG A 191 -11.50 -15.95 -7.82
C ARG A 191 -10.41 -16.23 -6.79
N VAL A 192 -10.76 -16.88 -5.69
CA VAL A 192 -9.78 -17.31 -4.68
C VAL A 192 -9.76 -18.83 -4.57
N ASP A 193 -8.66 -19.42 -4.99
CA ASP A 193 -8.40 -20.85 -4.81
C ASP A 193 -7.74 -21.08 -3.44
N LYS A 194 -8.11 -22.19 -2.79
CA LYS A 194 -7.69 -22.54 -1.43
C LYS A 194 -6.85 -23.84 -1.44
N PRO A 195 -5.52 -23.76 -1.58
CA PRO A 195 -4.66 -24.93 -1.54
C PRO A 195 -4.68 -25.69 -0.21
N LYS A 196 -3.94 -26.79 -0.16
CA LYS A 196 -3.70 -27.55 1.08
C LYS A 196 -3.11 -26.62 2.13
N ARG A 197 -3.76 -26.57 3.29
CA ARG A 197 -3.32 -25.72 4.40
C ARG A 197 -1.95 -26.12 4.93
N THR A 198 -1.09 -25.14 5.15
CA THR A 198 0.18 -25.35 5.87
C THR A 198 -0.07 -25.81 7.31
N SER A 199 0.90 -26.52 7.88
CA SER A 199 0.93 -26.86 9.32
C SER A 199 1.41 -25.71 10.21
N HIS A 200 1.96 -24.63 9.62
CA HIS A 200 2.53 -23.51 10.37
C HIS A 200 1.53 -22.38 10.70
N ARG A 201 0.32 -22.44 10.16
CA ARG A 201 -0.73 -21.43 10.40
C ARG A 201 -1.42 -21.62 11.75
N PHE A 202 -2.15 -20.59 12.18
CA PHE A 202 -3.14 -20.72 13.23
C PHE A 202 -4.38 -21.52 12.78
N PRO A 203 -5.10 -22.20 13.69
CA PRO A 203 -6.22 -23.07 13.33
C PRO A 203 -7.33 -22.39 12.52
N HIS A 204 -7.62 -21.11 12.80
CA HIS A 204 -8.68 -20.32 12.16
C HIS A 204 -8.32 -19.79 10.77
N LEU A 205 -7.04 -19.80 10.39
CA LEU A 205 -6.58 -19.22 9.14
C LEU A 205 -6.69 -20.22 7.99
N GLN A 206 -6.97 -19.77 6.78
CA GLN A 206 -6.72 -20.53 5.55
C GLN A 206 -5.45 -19.97 4.91
N ASP A 207 -4.40 -20.78 4.80
CA ASP A 207 -3.08 -20.36 4.30
C ASP A 207 -2.35 -21.57 3.69
N PRO A 208 -1.84 -21.49 2.45
CA PRO A 208 -1.86 -20.33 1.54
C PRO A 208 -3.21 -20.12 0.83
N LEU A 209 -3.30 -19.04 0.06
CA LEU A 209 -4.35 -18.71 -0.91
C LEU A 209 -3.72 -18.46 -2.30
N ILE A 210 -4.51 -18.63 -3.36
CA ILE A 210 -4.15 -18.16 -4.70
C ILE A 210 -5.30 -17.30 -5.22
N LEU A 211 -5.05 -16.00 -5.42
CA LEU A 211 -6.00 -15.14 -6.11
C LEU A 211 -5.76 -15.27 -7.61
N ILE A 212 -6.82 -15.44 -8.39
CA ILE A 212 -6.78 -15.34 -9.84
C ILE A 212 -7.67 -14.17 -10.25
N LEU A 213 -7.12 -13.21 -10.97
CA LEU A 213 -7.80 -12.00 -11.43
C LEU A 213 -7.84 -11.95 -12.97
N GLU A 214 -8.82 -11.24 -13.52
CA GLU A 214 -8.88 -10.89 -14.94
C GLU A 214 -9.01 -9.37 -15.10
N THR A 215 -8.26 -8.80 -16.04
CA THR A 215 -8.37 -7.37 -16.38
C THR A 215 -9.43 -7.10 -17.45
N THR A 216 -9.67 -5.82 -17.75
CA THR A 216 -10.59 -5.40 -18.82
C THR A 216 -10.24 -5.95 -20.20
N SER A 217 -8.96 -6.07 -20.53
CA SER A 217 -8.48 -6.61 -21.80
C SER A 217 -8.37 -8.14 -21.80
N GLY A 218 -8.49 -8.78 -20.64
CA GLY A 218 -8.40 -10.23 -20.47
C GLY A 218 -7.07 -10.75 -19.94
N VAL A 219 -6.13 -9.88 -19.54
CA VAL A 219 -4.88 -10.29 -18.89
C VAL A 219 -5.18 -11.07 -17.62
N ARG A 220 -4.48 -12.19 -17.43
CA ARG A 220 -4.64 -13.03 -16.24
C ARG A 220 -3.55 -12.74 -15.22
N VAL A 221 -3.95 -12.51 -13.98
CA VAL A 221 -3.02 -12.33 -12.87
C VAL A 221 -3.27 -13.43 -11.86
N ASP A 222 -2.24 -14.18 -11.50
CA ASP A 222 -2.26 -15.04 -10.32
C ASP A 222 -1.36 -14.45 -9.23
N ASP A 223 -1.85 -14.52 -8.00
CA ASP A 223 -1.14 -14.05 -6.80
C ASP A 223 -1.18 -15.13 -5.72
N GLU A 224 -0.03 -15.77 -5.51
CA GLU A 224 0.21 -16.69 -4.39
C GLU A 224 0.40 -15.89 -3.10
N VAL A 225 -0.56 -15.99 -2.18
CA VAL A 225 -0.44 -15.41 -0.84
C VAL A 225 -0.11 -16.50 0.16
N PHE A 226 1.11 -16.49 0.69
CA PHE A 226 1.57 -17.47 1.70
C PHE A 226 2.23 -16.79 2.91
N VAL A 227 1.45 -16.59 3.96
CA VAL A 227 1.85 -15.70 5.07
C VAL A 227 2.54 -16.40 6.25
N ASN A 228 2.73 -17.72 6.17
CA ASN A 228 3.48 -18.53 7.14
C ASN A 228 4.57 -19.39 6.46
N CYS A 229 5.31 -18.83 5.51
CA CYS A 229 6.30 -19.57 4.72
C CYS A 229 7.58 -19.94 5.48
N GLN A 230 7.79 -19.38 6.68
CA GLN A 230 8.92 -19.58 7.59
C GLN A 230 10.29 -19.05 7.11
N TYR A 231 10.57 -19.10 5.81
CA TYR A 231 11.93 -18.91 5.30
C TYR A 231 12.35 -17.46 5.06
N GLY A 232 11.39 -16.53 4.90
CA GLY A 232 11.70 -15.15 4.54
C GLY A 232 10.48 -14.33 4.16
N TYR A 233 10.67 -13.02 4.02
CA TYR A 233 9.74 -12.13 3.36
C TYR A 233 10.13 -12.08 1.87
N ASP A 234 9.28 -12.64 1.01
CA ASP A 234 9.62 -12.90 -0.38
C ASP A 234 8.55 -12.40 -1.34
N ILE A 235 8.91 -11.41 -2.16
CA ILE A 235 8.06 -10.79 -3.16
C ILE A 235 8.59 -11.14 -4.55
N GLN A 236 7.77 -11.81 -5.34
CA GLN A 236 8.07 -12.21 -6.70
C GLN A 236 7.00 -11.66 -7.65
N CYS A 237 7.41 -11.28 -8.86
CA CYS A 237 6.51 -10.86 -9.94
C CYS A 237 7.19 -11.18 -11.28
N GLU A 238 6.46 -11.83 -12.18
CA GLU A 238 6.84 -12.06 -13.58
C GLU A 238 5.69 -11.62 -14.50
N LEU A 239 5.96 -10.61 -15.32
CA LEU A 239 5.06 -10.13 -16.37
C LEU A 239 5.41 -10.84 -17.68
N VAL A 240 4.45 -11.59 -18.22
CA VAL A 240 4.58 -12.34 -19.48
C VAL A 240 3.82 -11.59 -20.58
N GLY A 241 4.55 -11.17 -21.61
CA GLY A 241 4.01 -10.56 -22.81
C GLY A 241 4.09 -11.47 -24.04
N GLU A 242 3.60 -10.98 -25.18
CA GLU A 242 3.56 -11.72 -26.45
C GLU A 242 4.93 -12.17 -26.96
N THR A 243 5.97 -11.36 -26.76
CA THR A 243 7.31 -11.58 -27.34
C THR A 243 8.43 -11.68 -26.30
N GLY A 244 8.10 -11.62 -25.01
CA GLY A 244 9.08 -11.71 -23.93
C GLY A 244 8.45 -11.76 -22.55
N ALA A 245 9.29 -11.84 -21.52
CA ALA A 245 8.85 -11.74 -20.13
C ALA A 245 9.87 -10.92 -19.33
N VAL A 246 9.38 -10.16 -18.36
CA VAL A 246 10.19 -9.42 -17.39
C VAL A 246 9.85 -9.92 -16.00
N ARG A 247 10.87 -10.19 -15.19
CA ARG A 247 10.70 -10.64 -13.81
C ARG A 247 11.51 -9.79 -12.86
N LEU A 248 11.03 -9.63 -11.63
CA LEU A 248 11.84 -9.04 -10.57
C LEU A 248 13.08 -9.91 -10.34
N GLY A 249 14.22 -9.25 -10.13
CA GLY A 249 15.47 -9.92 -9.76
C GLY A 249 15.48 -10.40 -8.31
N ASP A 250 16.61 -10.98 -7.91
CA ASP A 250 16.85 -11.31 -6.50
C ASP A 250 16.68 -10.05 -5.64
N GLN A 251 15.93 -10.17 -4.54
CA GLN A 251 15.69 -9.06 -3.62
C GLN A 251 16.97 -8.58 -2.91
N GLU A 252 18.04 -9.36 -2.97
CA GLU A 252 19.30 -9.16 -2.24
C GLU A 252 20.46 -8.84 -3.19
N LEU A 253 21.20 -7.76 -2.90
CA LEU A 253 22.27 -7.25 -3.76
C LEU A 253 23.59 -8.02 -3.65
N VAL A 254 23.78 -8.79 -2.57
CA VAL A 254 25.06 -9.47 -2.27
C VAL A 254 24.87 -10.97 -2.17
N GLN A 255 25.70 -11.72 -2.90
CA GLN A 255 25.81 -13.17 -2.79
C GLN A 255 27.01 -13.56 -1.92
N ARG A 256 26.80 -14.50 -0.99
CA ARG A 256 27.85 -15.11 -0.17
C ARG A 256 28.25 -16.45 -0.77
N ALA A 257 29.56 -16.68 -0.90
CA ALA A 257 30.14 -17.97 -1.26
C ALA A 257 31.03 -18.48 -0.12
N ASP A 258 30.74 -19.65 0.43
CA ASP A 258 31.59 -20.33 1.42
C ASP A 258 31.46 -21.86 1.33
N LEU A 259 31.91 -22.59 2.37
CA LEU A 259 31.85 -24.06 2.44
C LEU A 259 30.44 -24.66 2.28
N GLN A 260 29.37 -23.87 2.43
CA GLN A 260 27.98 -24.27 2.24
C GLN A 260 27.43 -23.90 0.84
N GLY A 261 28.28 -23.41 -0.06
CA GLY A 261 27.90 -23.02 -1.43
C GLY A 261 27.62 -21.52 -1.60
N ARG A 262 27.00 -21.18 -2.73
CA ARG A 262 26.56 -19.81 -3.06
C ARG A 262 25.13 -19.59 -2.56
N ARG A 263 24.92 -18.57 -1.73
CA ARG A 263 23.62 -18.19 -1.19
C ARG A 263 23.53 -16.69 -0.91
N ASN A 264 22.33 -16.15 -1.01
CA ASN A 264 21.93 -14.86 -0.47
C ASN A 264 20.92 -15.11 0.66
N ARG A 265 20.88 -14.23 1.66
CA ARG A 265 19.95 -14.34 2.78
C ARG A 265 18.76 -13.44 2.50
N LEU A 266 17.57 -14.00 2.40
CA LEU A 266 16.33 -13.23 2.32
C LEU A 266 16.09 -12.44 3.62
N THR A 267 15.61 -11.21 3.48
CA THR A 267 15.09 -10.46 4.61
C THR A 267 13.89 -11.15 5.27
N MET A 268 13.66 -10.84 6.54
CA MET A 268 12.50 -11.29 7.32
C MET A 268 11.46 -10.18 7.53
N ASP A 269 11.71 -8.97 7.03
CA ASP A 269 10.93 -7.78 7.33
C ASP A 269 10.65 -6.94 6.08
N HIS A 270 9.37 -6.68 5.83
CA HIS A 270 8.91 -5.81 4.76
C HIS A 270 9.52 -4.40 4.80
N ASN A 271 9.82 -3.84 5.99
CA ASN A 271 10.48 -2.54 6.10
C ASN A 271 11.89 -2.55 5.50
N GLN A 272 12.61 -3.66 5.62
CA GLN A 272 13.91 -3.82 4.98
C GLN A 272 13.74 -4.03 3.48
N ARG A 273 12.77 -4.86 3.04
CA ARG A 273 12.51 -5.12 1.62
C ARG A 273 12.14 -3.86 0.84
N PHE A 274 11.28 -3.02 1.40
CA PHE A 274 10.73 -1.84 0.74
C PHE A 274 11.27 -0.52 1.29
N GLY A 275 12.36 -0.54 2.07
CA GLY A 275 12.92 0.67 2.70
C GLY A 275 13.18 1.81 1.72
N THR A 276 13.75 1.50 0.55
CA THR A 276 13.96 2.47 -0.54
C THR A 276 12.65 3.02 -1.09
N ALA A 277 11.64 2.17 -1.24
CA ALA A 277 10.33 2.56 -1.77
C ALA A 277 9.59 3.50 -0.82
N PHE A 278 9.56 3.18 0.48
CA PHE A 278 9.02 4.06 1.53
C PHE A 278 9.71 5.43 1.58
N VAL A 279 11.03 5.48 1.38
CA VAL A 279 11.77 6.75 1.32
C VAL A 279 11.38 7.55 0.08
N ARG A 280 11.31 6.89 -1.09
CA ARG A 280 10.99 7.55 -2.36
C ARG A 280 9.58 8.12 -2.37
N GLU A 281 8.58 7.34 -1.96
CA GLU A 281 7.18 7.79 -1.97
C GLU A 281 6.97 9.02 -1.07
N VAL A 282 7.53 9.01 0.14
CA VAL A 282 7.35 10.10 1.11
C VAL A 282 8.14 11.32 0.69
N GLN A 283 9.36 11.13 0.15
CA GLN A 283 10.16 12.24 -0.40
C GLN A 283 9.46 12.91 -1.58
N GLU A 284 8.85 12.13 -2.47
CA GLU A 284 8.13 12.66 -3.62
C GLU A 284 6.87 13.40 -3.18
N TRP A 285 6.11 12.83 -2.25
CA TRP A 285 4.93 13.47 -1.64
C TRP A 285 5.29 14.82 -1.01
N ILE A 286 6.30 14.89 -0.14
CA ILE A 286 6.77 16.15 0.48
C ILE A 286 7.18 17.16 -0.59
N THR A 287 7.88 16.73 -1.64
CA THR A 287 8.34 17.61 -2.72
C THR A 287 7.18 18.18 -3.53
N ALA A 288 6.13 17.38 -3.78
CA ALA A 288 4.95 17.79 -4.52
C ALA A 288 4.08 18.74 -3.69
N VAL A 289 3.80 18.39 -2.43
CA VAL A 289 3.01 19.19 -1.50
C VAL A 289 3.63 20.57 -1.26
N ALA A 290 4.96 20.63 -1.08
CA ALA A 290 5.68 21.90 -0.94
C ALA A 290 5.56 22.84 -2.17
N LYS A 291 5.08 22.32 -3.31
CA LYS A 291 4.84 23.06 -4.56
C LYS A 291 3.35 23.13 -4.91
N ASP A 292 2.49 22.87 -3.95
CA ASP A 292 1.05 22.82 -4.09
C ASP A 292 0.57 21.86 -5.19
N ARG A 293 1.14 20.66 -5.24
CA ARG A 293 0.82 19.61 -6.21
C ARG A 293 0.59 18.26 -5.55
N HIS A 294 -0.28 17.46 -6.18
CA HIS A 294 -0.45 16.05 -5.89
C HIS A 294 0.57 15.19 -6.66
N THR A 295 0.98 14.06 -6.07
CA THR A 295 1.72 12.99 -6.75
C THR A 295 1.39 11.63 -6.13
N GLY A 296 1.85 10.54 -6.75
CA GLY A 296 1.64 9.18 -6.25
C GLY A 296 0.24 8.64 -6.51
N SER A 297 -0.13 7.60 -5.76
CA SER A 297 -1.44 6.96 -5.89
C SER A 297 -2.53 7.83 -5.27
N SER A 298 -3.66 7.95 -5.96
CA SER A 298 -4.76 8.86 -5.65
C SER A 298 -5.88 8.20 -4.83
N SER A 299 -6.90 8.96 -4.42
CA SER A 299 -8.12 8.37 -3.87
C SER A 299 -8.84 7.41 -4.82
N TRP A 300 -8.73 7.60 -6.13
CA TRP A 300 -9.23 6.63 -7.12
C TRP A 300 -8.51 5.29 -7.00
N ASP A 301 -7.19 5.31 -6.84
CA ASP A 301 -6.40 4.09 -6.68
C ASP A 301 -6.79 3.33 -5.40
N GLY A 302 -7.01 4.07 -4.29
CA GLY A 302 -7.52 3.50 -3.05
C GLY A 302 -8.92 2.91 -3.18
N TYR A 303 -9.82 3.57 -3.91
CA TYR A 303 -11.16 3.06 -4.21
C TYR A 303 -11.13 1.77 -5.05
N ALA A 304 -10.39 1.78 -6.15
CA ALA A 304 -10.35 0.65 -7.06
C ALA A 304 -9.66 -0.57 -6.42
N ALA A 305 -8.62 -0.35 -5.60
CA ALA A 305 -8.04 -1.42 -4.78
C ALA A 305 -9.08 -1.99 -3.79
N ALA A 306 -9.84 -1.14 -3.10
CA ALA A 306 -10.89 -1.56 -2.17
C ALA A 306 -12.02 -2.34 -2.87
N ALA A 307 -12.43 -1.95 -4.08
CA ALA A 307 -13.46 -2.67 -4.84
C ALA A 307 -13.01 -4.10 -5.21
N VAL A 308 -11.75 -4.27 -5.60
CA VAL A 308 -11.17 -5.60 -5.88
C VAL A 308 -11.02 -6.40 -4.58
N CYS A 309 -10.62 -5.77 -3.49
CA CYS A 309 -10.54 -6.39 -2.17
C CYS A 309 -11.92 -6.87 -1.68
N ASP A 310 -12.98 -6.06 -1.80
CA ASP A 310 -14.34 -6.42 -1.42
C ASP A 310 -14.82 -7.66 -2.21
N ALA A 311 -14.61 -7.68 -3.53
CA ALA A 311 -14.91 -8.83 -4.38
C ALA A 311 -14.04 -10.05 -4.02
N GLY A 312 -12.76 -9.84 -3.67
CA GLY A 312 -11.85 -10.89 -3.23
C GLY A 312 -12.29 -11.54 -1.92
N VAL A 313 -12.72 -10.73 -0.95
CA VAL A 313 -13.26 -11.21 0.33
C VAL A 313 -14.55 -12.00 0.08
N GLN A 314 -15.42 -11.54 -0.81
CA GLN A 314 -16.59 -12.32 -1.22
C GLN A 314 -16.19 -13.65 -1.88
N ALA A 315 -15.13 -13.65 -2.72
CA ALA A 315 -14.60 -14.83 -3.38
C ALA A 315 -13.96 -15.85 -2.41
N LEU A 316 -13.73 -15.50 -1.14
CA LEU A 316 -13.38 -16.47 -0.10
C LEU A 316 -14.55 -17.38 0.26
N GLU A 317 -15.80 -16.96 0.03
CA GLU A 317 -17.01 -17.68 0.49
C GLU A 317 -17.76 -18.38 -0.63
N VAL A 318 -17.44 -18.08 -1.89
CA VAL A 318 -18.10 -18.65 -3.06
C VAL A 318 -17.14 -19.42 -3.95
N ASP A 319 -17.65 -20.43 -4.65
CA ASP A 319 -16.88 -21.14 -5.66
C ASP A 319 -16.93 -20.38 -7.00
N GLY A 320 -15.77 -20.18 -7.63
CA GLY A 320 -15.68 -19.57 -8.95
C GLY A 320 -15.44 -18.06 -8.93
N TRP A 321 -15.88 -17.39 -10.00
CA TRP A 321 -15.61 -15.97 -10.24
C TRP A 321 -16.61 -15.08 -9.50
N VAL A 322 -16.10 -14.01 -8.90
CA VAL A 322 -16.86 -12.85 -8.40
C VAL A 322 -16.49 -11.65 -9.26
N ASP A 323 -17.50 -10.95 -9.78
CA ASP A 323 -17.29 -9.75 -10.58
C ASP A 323 -16.86 -8.57 -9.69
N VAL A 324 -15.98 -7.73 -10.22
CA VAL A 324 -15.53 -6.49 -9.59
C VAL A 324 -16.35 -5.34 -10.18
N GLU A 325 -17.25 -4.79 -9.37
CA GLU A 325 -18.07 -3.65 -9.76
C GLU A 325 -17.38 -2.33 -9.37
N MET A 326 -17.09 -1.50 -10.37
CA MET A 326 -16.50 -0.17 -10.16
C MET A 326 -17.29 0.92 -10.86
N LEU A 327 -17.30 2.11 -10.25
CA LEU A 327 -17.74 3.34 -10.90
C LEU A 327 -16.87 3.64 -12.14
N PRO A 328 -17.35 4.41 -13.13
CA PRO A 328 -16.47 4.99 -14.13
C PRO A 328 -15.45 5.93 -13.47
N LYS A 329 -14.18 5.85 -13.90
CA LYS A 329 -13.12 6.74 -13.39
C LYS A 329 -13.49 8.21 -13.65
N PRO A 330 -13.66 9.04 -12.60
CA PRO A 330 -13.97 10.45 -12.80
C PRO A 330 -12.84 11.18 -13.54
N GLU A 331 -13.19 12.14 -14.40
CA GLU A 331 -12.21 13.03 -15.08
C GLU A 331 -11.32 13.76 -14.06
N PHE A 332 -11.86 14.03 -12.87
CA PHE A 332 -11.10 14.57 -11.75
C PHE A 332 -9.87 13.74 -11.38
N TYR A 333 -9.83 12.44 -11.67
CA TYR A 333 -8.71 11.52 -11.43
C TYR A 333 -8.02 11.02 -12.71
N ALA A 334 -8.49 11.43 -13.89
CA ALA A 334 -7.88 11.09 -15.17
C ALA A 334 -6.46 11.70 -15.30
#